data_AF-A0A7S0HW85-F1
#
_entry.id   AF-A0A7S0HW85-F1
#
_cell.length_a   1.000
_cell.length_b   1.000
_cell.length_c   1.000
_cell.angle_alpha   90.00
_cell.angle_beta   90.00
_cell.angle_gamma   90.00
#
_symmetry.space_group_name_H-M   'P 1'
#
loop_
_entity.id
_entity.type
_entity.pdbx_description
1 polymer ?
#
loop_
_entity_poly.entity_id
_entity_poly.type
_entity_poly.pdbx_seq_one_letter_code
_entity_poly.pdbx_strand_id
1 'polypeptide(L)'
;FQSMQNPSPSTFIGAGKVEALAKTVKTLEIDVVVFDDELSPAQGRNIQAILGDNVRVLDRTMLILQIFAQRARTREAKLQVQAAQMKYMMPRLQYFMTEGAGMEARGGGGGGGKNLKGMGESQIEADKRLFRKQLQKVEEEMEEVKQQREVYRTKRRERDNLPIIAIVGYTNAGKSTMLNKLCGSDEVYADDLLFATLDPTTRKLRLP
;
A
#
# COMPACT_ATOMS: atom_id res chain seq x y z
N PHE A 1 17.84 -14.06 -7.82
CA PHE A 1 16.99 -14.63 -8.88
C PHE A 1 16.90 -16.14 -8.74
N GLN A 2 15.70 -16.69 -8.95
CA GLN A 2 15.45 -18.12 -9.05
C GLN A 2 14.55 -18.30 -10.28
N SER A 3 14.95 -19.13 -11.25
CA SER A 3 14.07 -19.48 -12.36
C SER A 3 13.13 -20.59 -11.89
N MET A 4 11.84 -20.30 -11.85
CA MET A 4 10.79 -21.27 -11.57
C MET A 4 9.67 -21.07 -12.59
N GLN A 5 9.05 -22.16 -13.05
CA GLN A 5 7.93 -22.09 -13.98
C GLN A 5 6.67 -21.51 -13.33
N ASN A 6 6.45 -21.81 -12.04
CA ASN A 6 5.34 -21.29 -11.26
C ASN A 6 5.82 -20.90 -9.85
N PRO A 7 5.33 -19.81 -9.25
CA PRO A 7 5.63 -19.45 -7.87
C PRO A 7 5.18 -20.52 -6.87
N SER A 8 5.94 -20.69 -5.79
CA SER A 8 5.53 -21.56 -4.69
C SER A 8 4.25 -21.03 -4.01
N PRO A 9 3.18 -21.83 -3.85
CA PRO A 9 1.98 -21.39 -3.16
C PRO A 9 2.23 -21.01 -1.70
N SER A 10 3.26 -21.59 -1.07
CA SER A 10 3.57 -21.35 0.34
C SER A 10 4.47 -20.16 0.58
N THR A 11 5.49 -19.93 -0.26
CA THR A 11 6.57 -18.94 0.02
C THR A 11 6.99 -18.13 -1.20
N PHE A 12 6.25 -18.20 -2.31
CA PHE A 12 6.54 -17.57 -3.61
C PHE A 12 7.81 -18.09 -4.31
N ILE A 13 8.92 -18.21 -3.58
CA ILE A 13 10.18 -18.86 -3.99
C ILE A 13 10.28 -20.28 -3.42
N GLY A 14 11.16 -21.12 -3.98
CA GLY A 14 11.31 -22.51 -3.54
C GLY A 14 11.93 -22.65 -2.14
N ALA A 15 11.62 -23.74 -1.43
CA ALA A 15 12.03 -23.97 -0.04
C ALA A 15 13.54 -23.76 0.20
N GLY A 16 14.40 -24.37 -0.62
CA GLY A 16 15.86 -24.20 -0.49
C GLY A 16 16.33 -22.75 -0.71
N LYS A 17 15.60 -21.95 -1.51
CA LYS A 17 15.91 -20.53 -1.70
C LYS A 17 15.49 -19.70 -0.49
N VAL A 18 14.36 -20.02 0.13
CA VAL A 18 13.91 -19.35 1.37
C VAL A 18 14.89 -19.63 2.50
N GLU A 19 15.37 -20.86 2.65
CA GLU A 19 16.36 -21.20 3.68
C GLU A 19 17.70 -20.48 3.45
N ALA A 20 18.15 -20.42 2.19
CA ALA A 20 19.35 -19.65 1.85
C ALA A 20 19.16 -18.15 2.13
N LEU A 21 17.97 -17.61 1.85
CA LEU A 21 17.62 -16.23 2.17
C LEU A 21 17.63 -16.00 3.68
N ALA A 22 17.03 -16.88 4.49
CA ALA A 22 17.00 -16.79 5.94
C ALA A 22 18.41 -16.80 6.55
N LYS A 23 19.32 -17.64 6.02
CA LYS A 23 20.74 -17.62 6.41
C LYS A 23 21.39 -16.29 6.08
N THR A 24 21.18 -15.80 4.86
CA THR A 24 21.75 -14.52 4.40
C THR A 24 21.28 -13.35 5.26
N VAL A 25 19.98 -13.30 5.57
CA VAL A 25 19.37 -12.28 6.43
C VAL A 25 19.97 -12.28 7.83
N LYS A 26 20.20 -13.46 8.41
CA LYS A 26 20.85 -13.58 9.73
C LYS A 26 22.33 -13.21 9.69
N THR A 27 23.06 -13.67 8.69
CA THR A 27 24.51 -13.41 8.58
C THR A 27 24.82 -11.94 8.31
N LEU A 28 23.98 -11.27 7.51
CA LEU A 28 24.18 -9.88 7.12
C LEU A 28 23.32 -8.89 7.94
N GLU A 29 22.61 -9.37 8.96
CA GLU A 29 21.73 -8.56 9.83
C GLU A 29 20.76 -7.66 9.03
N ILE A 30 20.07 -8.26 8.06
CA ILE A 30 19.17 -7.53 7.15
C ILE A 30 17.85 -7.21 7.84
N ASP A 31 17.49 -5.93 7.91
CA ASP A 31 16.22 -5.47 8.51
C ASP A 31 15.01 -5.62 7.58
N VAL A 32 15.22 -5.61 6.25
CA VAL A 32 14.15 -5.54 5.26
C VAL A 32 14.44 -6.45 4.07
N VAL A 33 13.47 -7.28 3.71
CA VAL A 33 13.48 -8.09 2.49
C VAL A 33 12.35 -7.63 1.58
N VAL A 34 12.71 -7.27 0.34
CA VAL A 34 11.78 -6.80 -0.68
C VAL A 34 11.58 -7.87 -1.75
N PHE A 35 10.34 -8.22 -2.01
CA PHE A 35 9.91 -9.04 -3.13
C PHE A 35 9.43 -8.14 -4.25
N ASP A 36 9.99 -8.35 -5.45
CA ASP A 36 9.59 -7.58 -6.63
C ASP A 36 8.21 -7.98 -7.15
N ASP A 37 7.55 -9.03 -6.65
CA ASP A 37 6.17 -9.34 -7.06
C ASP A 37 5.23 -9.35 -5.86
N GLU A 38 3.93 -9.32 -6.13
CA GLU A 38 2.90 -9.35 -5.11
C GLU A 38 2.89 -10.70 -4.38
N LEU A 39 2.84 -10.63 -3.05
CA LEU A 39 2.74 -11.83 -2.22
C LEU A 39 1.30 -11.98 -1.75
N SER A 40 0.73 -13.18 -1.84
CA SER A 40 -0.52 -13.47 -1.14
C SER A 40 -0.33 -13.32 0.39
N PRO A 41 -1.41 -13.07 1.16
CA PRO A 41 -1.32 -13.00 2.62
C PRO A 41 -0.67 -14.23 3.27
N ALA A 42 -0.98 -15.43 2.75
CA ALA A 42 -0.40 -16.68 3.23
C ALA A 42 1.11 -16.78 2.92
N GLN A 43 1.53 -16.38 1.72
CA GLN A 43 2.95 -16.36 1.35
C GLN A 43 3.74 -15.40 2.23
N GLY A 44 3.25 -14.16 2.40
CA GLY A 44 3.89 -13.16 3.25
C GLY A 44 4.09 -13.67 4.68
N ARG A 45 3.05 -14.26 5.29
CA ARG A 45 3.15 -14.86 6.63
C ARG A 45 4.19 -15.98 6.70
N ASN A 46 4.14 -16.93 5.77
CA ASN A 46 5.05 -18.08 5.83
C ASN A 46 6.51 -17.63 5.65
N ILE A 47 6.77 -16.64 4.79
CA ILE A 47 8.10 -16.05 4.64
C ILE A 47 8.50 -15.34 5.94
N GLN A 48 7.61 -14.53 6.52
CA GLN A 48 7.84 -13.82 7.78
C GLN A 48 8.21 -14.81 8.91
N ALA A 49 7.48 -15.90 9.06
CA ALA A 49 7.76 -16.94 10.06
C ALA A 49 9.13 -17.62 9.88
N ILE A 50 9.65 -17.70 8.64
CA ILE A 50 10.95 -18.29 8.35
C ILE A 50 12.09 -17.27 8.57
N LEU A 51 11.87 -16.01 8.23
CA LEU A 51 12.87 -14.94 8.37
C LEU A 51 12.97 -14.39 9.80
N GLY A 52 11.88 -14.48 10.58
CA GLY A 52 11.78 -14.01 11.95
C GLY A 52 11.18 -12.60 12.07
N ASP A 53 10.61 -12.29 13.23
CA ASP A 53 9.78 -11.09 13.49
C ASP A 53 10.54 -9.76 13.37
N ASN A 54 11.86 -9.80 13.53
CA ASN A 54 12.72 -8.62 13.45
C ASN A 54 12.94 -8.13 12.00
N VAL A 55 12.56 -8.94 11.00
CA VAL A 55 12.82 -8.66 9.58
C VAL A 55 11.51 -8.26 8.91
N ARG A 56 11.46 -7.09 8.27
CA ARG A 56 10.26 -6.65 7.55
C ARG A 56 10.22 -7.23 6.13
N VAL A 57 9.17 -7.98 5.82
CA VAL A 57 8.92 -8.47 4.47
C VAL A 57 7.99 -7.52 3.73
N LEU A 58 8.47 -6.95 2.62
CA LEU A 58 7.70 -6.07 1.75
C LEU A 58 7.53 -6.70 0.37
N ASP A 59 6.37 -6.53 -0.25
CA ASP A 59 6.14 -6.85 -1.65
C ASP A 59 6.09 -5.59 -2.51
N ARG A 60 6.00 -5.75 -3.83
CA ARG A 60 5.96 -4.62 -4.79
C ARG A 60 4.85 -3.63 -4.44
N THR A 61 3.68 -4.12 -4.06
CA THR A 61 2.52 -3.28 -3.77
C THR A 61 2.70 -2.48 -2.50
N MET A 62 3.20 -3.08 -1.42
CA MET A 62 3.52 -2.34 -0.20
C MET A 62 4.63 -1.31 -0.43
N LEU A 63 5.65 -1.64 -1.22
CA LEU A 63 6.72 -0.70 -1.57
C LEU A 63 6.17 0.52 -2.32
N ILE A 64 5.31 0.29 -3.32
CA ILE A 64 4.65 1.38 -4.07
C ILE A 64 3.81 2.25 -3.13
N LEU A 65 3.02 1.63 -2.24
CA LEU A 65 2.20 2.38 -1.27
C LEU A 65 3.04 3.20 -0.28
N GLN A 66 4.21 2.71 0.13
CA GLN A 66 5.15 3.47 0.97
C GLN A 66 5.74 4.67 0.22
N ILE A 67 6.13 4.48 -1.05
CA ILE A 67 6.60 5.57 -1.89
C ILE A 67 5.50 6.63 -2.06
N PHE A 68 4.26 6.21 -2.29
CA PHE A 68 3.13 7.13 -2.37
C PHE A 68 2.86 7.86 -1.05
N ALA A 69 2.96 7.17 0.09
CA ALA A 69 2.76 7.81 1.39
C ALA A 69 3.79 8.91 1.66
N GLN A 70 5.04 8.69 1.25
CA GLN A 70 6.10 9.70 1.36
C GLN A 70 5.86 10.90 0.43
N ARG A 71 5.15 10.73 -0.68
CA ARG A 71 4.95 11.76 -1.70
C ARG A 71 3.60 12.45 -1.67
N ALA A 72 2.63 11.91 -0.95
CA ALA A 72 1.30 12.48 -0.81
C ALA A 72 1.36 13.80 -0.01
N ARG A 73 1.27 14.94 -0.69
CA ARG A 73 1.30 16.27 -0.02
C ARG A 73 -0.10 16.79 0.25
N THR A 74 -1.03 16.62 -0.69
CA THR A 74 -2.42 17.09 -0.51
C THR A 74 -3.23 16.18 0.42
N ARG A 75 -4.29 16.73 1.01
CA ARG A 75 -5.25 15.96 1.81
C ARG A 75 -5.88 14.83 1.00
N GLU A 76 -6.24 15.09 -0.26
CA GLU A 76 -6.82 14.09 -1.16
C GLU A 76 -5.87 12.90 -1.37
N ALA A 77 -4.62 13.17 -1.74
CA ALA A 77 -3.62 12.13 -1.95
C ALA A 77 -3.34 11.33 -0.67
N LYS A 78 -3.28 12.00 0.49
CA LYS A 78 -3.07 11.30 1.78
C LYS A 78 -4.22 10.35 2.10
N LEU A 79 -5.47 10.78 1.93
CA LEU A 79 -6.65 9.94 2.14
C LEU A 79 -6.68 8.76 1.17
N GLN A 80 -6.36 8.97 -0.11
CA GLN A 80 -6.28 7.89 -1.10
C GLN A 80 -5.23 6.84 -0.76
N VAL A 81 -4.02 7.28 -0.38
CA VAL A 81 -2.94 6.35 0.01
C VAL A 81 -3.31 5.61 1.29
N GLN A 82 -3.89 6.29 2.27
CA GLN A 82 -4.36 5.67 3.51
C GLN A 82 -5.43 4.61 3.22
N ALA A 83 -6.44 4.92 2.42
CA ALA A 83 -7.47 3.96 2.02
C ALA A 83 -6.87 2.74 1.31
N ALA A 84 -5.90 2.96 0.41
CA ALA A 84 -5.20 1.88 -0.29
C ALA A 84 -4.38 0.99 0.66
N GLN A 85 -3.64 1.59 1.61
CA GLN A 85 -2.92 0.85 2.65
C GLN A 85 -3.87 0.02 3.52
N MET A 86 -5.00 0.59 3.94
CA MET A 86 -6.00 -0.12 4.75
C MET A 86 -6.60 -1.31 3.98
N LYS A 87 -6.94 -1.13 2.70
CA LYS A 87 -7.44 -2.20 1.83
C LYS A 87 -6.42 -3.32 1.64
N TYR A 88 -5.14 -2.96 1.49
CA TYR A 88 -4.04 -3.93 1.37
C TYR A 88 -3.80 -4.69 2.69
N MET A 89 -3.90 -4.01 3.84
CA MET A 89 -3.64 -4.61 5.15
C MET A 89 -4.81 -5.47 5.65
N MET A 90 -6.06 -5.13 5.32
CA MET A 90 -7.25 -5.82 5.82
C MET A 90 -7.24 -7.36 5.66
N PRO A 91 -6.91 -7.94 4.48
CA PRO A 91 -6.80 -9.39 4.34
C PRO A 91 -5.58 -9.99 5.07
N ARG A 92 -4.61 -9.17 5.48
CA ARG A 92 -3.36 -9.58 6.14
C ARG A 92 -3.43 -9.48 7.68
N LEU A 93 -4.39 -8.72 8.23
CA LEU A 93 -4.56 -8.50 9.68
C LEU A 93 -4.69 -9.79 10.51
N GLN A 94 -5.35 -10.82 9.97
CA GLN A 94 -5.55 -12.09 10.68
C GLN A 94 -4.23 -12.74 11.08
N TYR A 95 -3.16 -12.48 10.34
CA TYR A 95 -1.89 -13.17 10.48
C TYR A 95 -0.93 -12.45 11.43
N PHE A 96 -0.95 -11.10 11.45
CA PHE A 96 -0.16 -10.31 12.40
C PHE A 96 -0.61 -10.52 13.86
N MET A 97 -1.89 -10.83 14.08
CA MET A 97 -2.46 -10.94 15.43
C MET A 97 -2.43 -12.37 15.98
N THR A 98 -2.30 -13.39 15.12
CA THR A 98 -2.14 -14.78 15.56
C THR A 98 -0.79 -15.07 16.22
N GLU A 99 0.24 -14.27 15.93
CA GLU A 99 1.57 -14.41 16.56
C GLU A 99 1.65 -13.65 17.89
N GLY A 100 0.95 -12.51 18.03
CA GLY A 100 0.81 -11.79 19.31
C GLY A 100 -0.10 -12.50 20.33
N ALA A 101 -1.12 -13.23 19.87
CA ALA A 101 -1.99 -14.06 20.70
C ALA A 101 -1.45 -15.50 20.93
N GLY A 102 -0.20 -15.74 20.54
CA GLY A 102 0.47 -17.06 20.58
C GLY A 102 0.94 -17.52 21.96
N MET A 103 0.73 -16.73 23.03
CA MET A 103 1.21 -17.07 24.38
C MET A 103 0.11 -17.40 25.40
N GLU A 104 -1.17 -17.15 25.11
CA GLU A 104 -2.26 -17.48 26.06
C GLU A 104 -3.12 -18.68 25.65
N ALA A 105 -3.18 -19.05 24.37
CA ALA A 105 -4.06 -20.13 23.91
C ALA A 105 -3.40 -21.53 23.87
N ARG A 106 -2.12 -21.66 24.24
CA ARG A 106 -1.36 -22.94 24.19
C ARG A 106 -0.90 -23.47 25.55
N GLY A 107 -1.32 -22.84 26.65
CA GLY A 107 -1.04 -23.28 28.02
C GLY A 107 -2.29 -23.84 28.71
N GLY A 108 -2.68 -25.07 28.38
CA GLY A 108 -3.82 -25.71 29.04
C GLY A 108 -4.17 -27.06 28.42
N GLY A 109 -3.34 -28.07 28.70
CA GLY A 109 -3.59 -29.44 28.28
C GLY A 109 -4.79 -30.06 29.01
N GLY A 110 -5.46 -30.98 28.32
CA GLY A 110 -6.25 -32.05 28.94
C GLY A 110 -7.77 -31.88 28.88
N GLY A 111 -8.40 -32.66 28.01
CA GLY A 111 -9.77 -33.18 28.24
C GLY A 111 -10.93 -32.37 27.65
N GLY A 112 -11.68 -33.04 26.77
CA GLY A 112 -13.14 -32.89 26.57
C GLY A 112 -13.74 -31.49 26.52
N GLY A 113 -14.09 -31.01 25.31
CA GLY A 113 -14.77 -29.72 25.21
C GLY A 113 -15.31 -29.36 23.84
N LYS A 114 -16.07 -30.26 23.23
CA LYS A 114 -17.01 -29.91 22.16
C LYS A 114 -18.12 -29.04 22.79
N ASN A 115 -17.86 -27.75 23.12
CA ASN A 115 -18.83 -26.71 23.53
C ASN A 115 -18.13 -25.43 24.05
N LEU A 116 -17.74 -24.50 23.17
CA LEU A 116 -17.52 -23.07 23.49
C LEU A 116 -17.88 -22.14 22.32
N LYS A 117 -18.68 -22.62 21.36
CA LYS A 117 -19.11 -21.87 20.17
C LYS A 117 -20.30 -20.93 20.49
N GLY A 118 -20.19 -20.13 21.55
CA GLY A 118 -21.33 -19.40 22.09
C GLY A 118 -21.09 -18.15 22.95
N MET A 119 -19.87 -17.62 23.10
CA MET A 119 -19.65 -16.38 23.87
C MET A 119 -18.60 -15.50 23.20
N GLY A 120 -19.03 -14.35 22.65
CA GLY A 120 -18.15 -13.26 22.20
C GLY A 120 -17.79 -13.28 20.72
N GLU A 121 -17.79 -12.08 20.10
CA GLU A 121 -17.13 -11.82 18.83
C GLU A 121 -15.63 -12.13 18.99
N SER A 122 -15.03 -12.85 18.02
CA SER A 122 -13.58 -13.09 18.10
C SER A 122 -12.83 -11.76 18.07
N GLN A 123 -11.72 -11.62 18.80
CA GLN A 123 -10.93 -10.37 18.81
C GLN A 123 -10.58 -9.94 17.37
N ILE A 124 -10.26 -10.91 16.50
CA ILE A 124 -9.98 -10.70 15.07
C ILE A 124 -11.18 -10.10 14.32
N GLU A 125 -12.40 -10.53 14.60
CA GLU A 125 -13.60 -9.97 13.97
C GLU A 125 -13.89 -8.56 14.48
N ALA A 126 -13.72 -8.32 15.78
CA ALA A 126 -13.86 -7.00 16.38
C ALA A 126 -12.87 -5.99 15.78
N ASP A 127 -11.61 -6.40 15.60
CA ASP A 127 -10.55 -5.58 14.98
C ASP A 127 -10.82 -5.34 13.50
N LYS A 128 -11.24 -6.35 12.76
CA LYS A 128 -11.69 -6.19 11.36
C LYS A 128 -12.85 -5.21 11.26
N ARG A 129 -13.79 -5.26 12.20
CA ARG A 129 -14.92 -4.32 12.23
C ARG A 129 -14.45 -2.90 12.50
N LEU A 130 -13.52 -2.70 13.43
CA LEU A 130 -12.93 -1.39 13.70
C LEU A 130 -12.19 -0.85 12.47
N PHE A 131 -11.37 -1.68 11.83
CA PHE A 131 -10.66 -1.33 10.59
C PHE A 131 -11.61 -0.93 9.46
N ARG A 132 -12.72 -1.68 9.28
CA ARG A 132 -13.75 -1.33 8.27
C ARG A 132 -14.43 -0.01 8.59
N LYS A 133 -14.76 0.25 9.86
CA LYS A 133 -15.33 1.55 10.28
C LYS A 133 -14.37 2.71 10.00
N GLN A 134 -13.08 2.52 10.26
CA GLN A 134 -12.07 3.53 9.93
C GLN A 134 -11.94 3.72 8.41
N LEU A 135 -11.95 2.63 7.64
CA LEU A 135 -11.90 2.72 6.17
C LEU A 135 -13.09 3.49 5.63
N GLN A 136 -14.29 3.22 6.15
CA GLN A 136 -15.51 3.93 5.78
C GLN A 136 -15.38 5.44 6.03
N LYS A 137 -14.85 5.85 7.20
CA LYS A 137 -14.61 7.27 7.49
C LYS A 137 -13.64 7.92 6.50
N VAL A 138 -12.55 7.23 6.16
CA VAL A 138 -11.57 7.74 5.19
C VAL A 138 -12.21 7.87 3.80
N GLU A 139 -13.07 6.92 3.41
CA GLU A 139 -13.80 6.96 2.13
C GLU A 139 -14.85 8.09 2.10
N GLU A 140 -15.56 8.34 3.20
CA GLU A 140 -16.48 9.46 3.36
C GLU A 140 -15.74 10.80 3.24
N GLU A 141 -14.62 10.98 3.97
CA GLU A 141 -13.79 12.19 3.86
C GLU A 141 -13.22 12.39 2.45
N MET A 142 -12.85 11.31 1.76
CA MET A 142 -12.36 11.37 0.39
C MET A 142 -13.45 11.85 -0.57
N GLU A 143 -14.70 11.45 -0.38
CA GLU A 143 -15.82 11.90 -1.20
C GLU A 143 -16.13 13.39 -0.97
N GLU A 144 -16.04 13.87 0.28
CA GLU A 144 -16.15 15.31 0.58
C GLU A 144 -15.09 16.14 -0.16
N VAL A 145 -13.83 15.69 -0.13
CA VAL A 145 -12.72 16.37 -0.82
C VAL A 145 -12.93 16.35 -2.33
N LYS A 146 -13.45 15.24 -2.88
CA LYS A 146 -13.79 15.12 -4.30
C LYS A 146 -14.90 16.09 -4.71
N GLN A 147 -15.96 16.19 -3.93
CA GLN A 147 -17.05 17.16 -4.19
C GLN A 147 -16.54 18.60 -4.18
N GLN A 148 -15.71 18.97 -3.20
CA GLN A 148 -15.09 20.30 -3.16
C GLN A 148 -14.26 20.57 -4.42
N ARG A 149 -13.44 19.60 -4.84
CA ARG A 149 -12.61 19.71 -6.05
C ARG A 149 -13.44 19.86 -7.32
N GLU A 150 -14.56 19.13 -7.43
CA GLU A 150 -15.48 19.26 -8.56
C GLU A 150 -16.11 20.65 -8.62
N VAL A 151 -16.58 21.19 -7.49
CA VAL A 151 -17.13 22.56 -7.43
C VAL A 151 -16.11 23.59 -7.91
N TYR A 152 -14.85 23.50 -7.45
CA TYR A 152 -13.79 24.40 -7.94
C TYR A 152 -13.52 24.25 -9.44
N ARG A 153 -13.55 23.02 -9.96
CA ARG A 153 -13.31 22.73 -11.37
C ARG A 153 -14.44 23.26 -12.25
N THR A 154 -15.69 23.07 -11.83
CA THR A 154 -16.88 23.56 -12.55
C THR A 154 -16.89 25.09 -12.58
N LYS A 155 -16.69 25.75 -11.44
CA LYS A 155 -16.58 27.23 -11.39
C LYS A 155 -15.47 27.78 -12.30
N ARG A 156 -14.31 27.12 -12.34
CA ARG A 156 -13.22 27.50 -13.27
C ARG A 156 -13.61 27.31 -14.73
N ARG A 157 -14.25 26.18 -15.06
CA ARG A 157 -14.72 25.90 -16.44
C ARG A 157 -15.74 26.93 -16.91
N GLU A 158 -16.74 27.23 -16.08
CA GLU A 158 -17.78 28.21 -16.37
C GLU A 158 -17.21 29.61 -16.55
N ARG A 159 -16.23 30.00 -15.73
CA ARG A 159 -15.60 31.33 -15.80
C ARG A 159 -14.69 31.47 -17.01
N ASP A 160 -13.82 30.49 -17.24
CA ASP A 160 -12.70 30.65 -18.16
C ASP A 160 -13.06 30.19 -19.59
N ASN A 161 -14.03 29.28 -19.75
CA ASN A 161 -14.42 28.67 -21.04
C ASN A 161 -13.21 28.18 -21.88
N LEU A 162 -12.17 27.66 -21.19
CA LEU A 162 -10.91 27.22 -21.81
C LEU A 162 -10.90 25.70 -22.02
N PRO A 163 -10.25 25.22 -23.09
CA PRO A 163 -10.01 23.79 -23.29
C PRO A 163 -9.08 23.25 -22.18
N ILE A 164 -9.37 22.02 -21.72
CA ILE A 164 -8.57 21.34 -20.70
C ILE A 164 -7.84 20.17 -21.37
N ILE A 165 -6.50 20.16 -21.23
CA ILE A 165 -5.63 19.13 -21.77
C ILE A 165 -5.00 18.37 -20.60
N ALA A 166 -4.91 17.04 -20.73
CA ALA A 166 -4.25 16.17 -19.75
C ALA A 166 -3.00 15.52 -20.38
N ILE A 167 -1.90 15.50 -19.62
CA ILE A 167 -0.65 14.82 -20.01
C ILE A 167 -0.62 13.46 -19.31
N VAL A 168 -0.57 12.37 -20.08
CA VAL A 168 -0.56 10.98 -19.59
C VAL A 168 0.69 10.24 -20.05
N GLY A 169 1.08 9.20 -19.32
CA GLY A 169 2.29 8.40 -19.60
C GLY A 169 2.91 7.80 -18.34
N TYR A 170 3.90 6.92 -18.50
CA TYR A 170 4.58 6.25 -17.39
C TYR A 170 5.33 7.21 -16.47
N THR A 171 5.61 6.77 -15.24
CA THR A 171 6.53 7.47 -14.34
C THR A 171 7.87 7.68 -15.02
N ASN A 172 8.47 8.85 -14.84
CA ASN A 172 9.72 9.23 -15.48
C ASN A 172 9.70 9.40 -17.02
N ALA A 173 8.53 9.40 -17.65
CA ALA A 173 8.40 9.70 -19.09
C ALA A 173 8.58 11.20 -19.44
N GLY A 174 9.13 12.02 -18.54
CA GLY A 174 9.33 13.45 -18.75
C GLY A 174 8.06 14.32 -18.71
N LYS A 175 6.93 13.80 -18.18
CA LYS A 175 5.65 14.54 -18.13
C LYS A 175 5.74 15.89 -17.42
N SER A 176 6.37 15.92 -16.23
CA SER A 176 6.55 17.16 -15.45
C SER A 176 7.49 18.14 -16.17
N THR A 177 8.55 17.63 -16.80
CA THR A 177 9.47 18.43 -17.62
C THR A 177 8.75 19.05 -18.83
N MET A 178 7.88 18.30 -19.51
CA MET A 178 7.07 18.80 -20.61
C MET A 178 6.11 19.90 -20.15
N LEU A 179 5.43 19.69 -19.02
CA LEU A 179 4.52 20.68 -18.44
C LEU A 179 5.26 21.99 -18.09
N ASN A 180 6.43 21.89 -17.44
CA ASN A 180 7.26 23.04 -17.09
C ASN A 180 7.71 23.83 -18.32
N LYS A 181 8.20 23.12 -19.35
CA LYS A 181 8.63 23.75 -20.61
C LYS A 181 7.48 24.44 -21.34
N LEU A 182 6.30 23.83 -21.37
CA LEU A 182 5.12 24.45 -21.99
C LEU A 182 4.68 25.70 -21.24
N CYS A 183 4.65 25.64 -19.90
CA CYS A 183 4.12 26.73 -19.07
C CYS A 183 5.17 27.80 -18.68
N GLY A 184 6.44 27.62 -19.05
CA GLY A 184 7.52 28.55 -18.70
C GLY A 184 7.78 28.66 -17.19
N SER A 185 7.55 27.57 -16.45
CA SER A 185 7.63 27.55 -14.98
C SER A 185 8.43 26.35 -14.49
N ASP A 186 9.34 26.55 -13.53
CA ASP A 186 10.10 25.47 -12.86
C ASP A 186 9.41 24.95 -11.58
N GLU A 187 8.12 25.26 -11.39
CA GLU A 187 7.42 24.95 -10.14
C GLU A 187 7.01 23.48 -9.99
N VAL A 188 6.82 22.73 -11.08
CA VAL A 188 6.49 21.31 -10.96
C VAL A 188 7.77 20.54 -10.71
N TYR A 189 7.87 19.92 -9.54
CA TYR A 189 8.99 19.08 -9.15
C TYR A 189 9.18 17.98 -10.21
N ALA A 190 10.24 18.11 -11.01
CA ALA A 190 10.65 17.19 -12.03
C ALA A 190 12.01 16.64 -11.63
N ASP A 191 12.03 15.39 -11.17
CA ASP A 191 13.22 14.70 -10.70
C ASP A 191 13.19 13.27 -11.24
N ASP A 192 14.34 12.63 -11.36
CA ASP A 192 14.52 11.27 -11.88
C ASP A 192 14.09 10.21 -10.84
N LEU A 193 12.86 10.38 -10.34
CA LEU A 193 12.27 9.63 -9.25
C LEU A 193 10.91 9.07 -9.67
N LEU A 194 10.74 7.75 -9.52
CA LEU A 194 9.46 7.07 -9.79
C LEU A 194 8.34 7.68 -8.95
N PHE A 195 7.24 8.10 -9.58
CA PHE A 195 6.10 8.77 -8.94
C PHE A 195 6.41 10.17 -8.39
N ALA A 196 7.27 10.96 -9.06
CA ALA A 196 7.66 12.33 -8.66
C ALA A 196 6.49 13.26 -8.32
N THR A 197 5.32 13.02 -8.93
CA THR A 197 4.14 13.85 -8.75
C THR A 197 2.91 12.95 -8.61
N LEU A 198 2.35 12.89 -7.40
CA LEU A 198 1.07 12.23 -7.14
C LEU A 198 -0.09 13.25 -7.19
N ASP A 199 0.18 14.49 -6.79
CA ASP A 199 -0.80 15.56 -6.75
C ASP A 199 -0.99 16.21 -8.14
N PRO A 200 -2.22 16.35 -8.65
CA PRO A 200 -2.47 16.92 -9.96
C PRO A 200 -2.11 18.41 -9.97
N THR A 201 -1.25 18.82 -10.90
CA THR A 201 -0.88 20.23 -11.11
C THR A 201 -1.60 20.76 -12.36
N THR A 202 -2.34 21.85 -12.19
CA THR A 202 -3.00 22.56 -13.30
C THR A 202 -2.31 23.89 -13.54
N ARG A 203 -2.01 24.21 -14.81
CA ARG A 203 -1.45 25.49 -15.24
C ARG A 203 -2.21 26.01 -16.47
N LYS A 204 -2.25 27.34 -16.61
CA LYS A 204 -2.85 28.01 -17.76
C LYS A 204 -1.75 28.29 -18.77
N LEU A 205 -1.95 27.84 -20.00
CA LEU A 205 -1.04 28.08 -21.12
C LEU A 205 -1.68 29.09 -22.06
N ARG A 206 -0.88 30.05 -22.56
CA ARG A 206 -1.28 30.92 -23.67
C ARG A 206 -0.70 30.33 -24.95
N LEU A 207 -1.56 29.90 -25.86
CA LEU A 207 -1.14 29.49 -27.20
C LEU A 207 -0.86 30.75 -28.04
N PRO A 208 0.09 30.70 -28.99
CA PRO A 208 0.37 31.79 -29.91
C PRO A 208 -0.83 32.16 -30.78
#